data_AF-A0A413UCV3-F1
#
_entry.id   AF-A0A413UCV3-F1
#
_cell.length_a   1.000
_cell.length_b   1.000
_cell.length_c   1.000
_cell.angle_alpha   90.00
_cell.angle_beta   90.00
_cell.angle_gamma   90.00
#
_symmetry.space_group_name_H-M   'P 1'
#
loop_
_entity.id
_entity.type
_entity.pdbx_description
1 polymer ?
#
loop_
_entity_poly.entity_id
_entity_poly.type
_entity_poly.pdbx_seq_one_letter_code
_entity_poly.pdbx_strand_id
1 'polypeptide(L)'
;MYYALIDENNNNHVLENLEDKYPIFKKVKLGDCYIFNEKNDYTDEDIAYPFFISFDKDTLNYHIVPETRAIEEYMTNIRKNLKSIKESRTNWNGKITIRPGKKPDGADGVYPANGHKYIEIVVNQISFILEFQTLCFDGDTLNCYLDKIQFVAYPCLETLNYFSLNGDLHIMYPNKGDGNYCVGNNRVVYNTKFNCESDSEKVAESFIEFIKDILKDSSPKVYTHND
;
A
#
# COMPACT_ATOMS: atom_id res chain seq x y z
N MET A 1 -1.82 -0.65 17.70
CA MET A 1 -1.90 0.36 16.62
C MET A 1 -1.81 1.76 17.21
N TYR A 2 -0.94 2.60 16.68
CA TYR A 2 -0.88 4.03 16.97
C TYR A 2 -1.61 4.78 15.87
N TYR A 3 -2.32 5.86 16.19
CA TYR A 3 -3.02 6.64 15.17
C TYR A 3 -3.31 8.08 15.59
N ALA A 4 -3.58 8.91 14.59
CA ALA A 4 -4.24 10.21 14.71
C ALA A 4 -5.15 10.47 13.51
N LEU A 5 -6.18 11.28 13.75
CA LEU A 5 -7.02 11.88 12.72
C LEU A 5 -6.44 13.24 12.34
N ILE A 6 -6.32 13.49 11.05
CA ILE A 6 -5.96 14.77 10.46
C ILE A 6 -7.22 15.35 9.82
N ASP A 7 -7.56 16.56 10.22
CA ASP A 7 -8.73 17.30 9.75
C ASP A 7 -8.32 18.70 9.25
N GLU A 8 -9.12 19.30 8.36
CA GLU A 8 -8.80 20.60 7.73
C GLU A 8 -8.60 21.75 8.74
N ASN A 9 -9.10 21.59 9.97
CA ASN A 9 -9.16 22.62 10.99
C ASN A 9 -8.01 22.55 12.02
N ASN A 10 -7.17 21.50 12.01
CA ASN A 10 -6.12 21.26 13.02
C ASN A 10 -4.71 20.94 12.47
N ASN A 11 -4.46 21.18 11.19
CA ASN A 11 -3.33 20.57 10.45
C ASN A 11 -1.92 20.75 11.02
N ASN A 12 -1.56 21.90 11.58
CA ASN A 12 -0.14 22.15 11.87
C ASN A 12 0.38 21.56 13.19
N HIS A 13 -0.50 21.19 14.14
CA HIS A 13 -0.04 20.74 15.46
C HIS A 13 -0.02 19.22 15.64
N VAL A 14 -0.58 18.42 14.73
CA VAL A 14 -0.81 16.98 14.99
C VAL A 14 0.42 16.12 14.65
N LEU A 15 1.17 16.41 13.59
CA LEU A 15 2.35 15.61 13.21
C LEU A 15 3.52 15.74 14.21
N GLU A 16 3.83 16.95 14.68
CA GLU A 16 4.88 17.17 15.69
C GLU A 16 4.51 16.49 17.04
N ASN A 17 3.23 16.56 17.43
CA ASN A 17 2.75 15.88 18.63
C ASN A 17 2.77 14.34 18.52
N LEU A 18 2.61 13.79 17.30
CA LEU A 18 2.68 12.34 17.07
C LEU A 18 4.08 11.80 17.31
N GLU A 19 5.10 12.51 16.82
CA GLU A 19 6.50 12.16 17.00
C GLU A 19 6.87 12.12 18.49
N ASP A 20 6.45 13.12 19.26
CA ASP A 20 6.73 13.18 20.69
C ASP A 20 5.96 12.13 21.50
N LYS A 21 4.74 11.79 21.07
CA LYS A 21 3.92 10.79 21.76
C LYS A 21 4.36 9.36 21.42
N TYR A 22 4.84 9.11 20.21
CA TYR A 22 5.18 7.76 19.74
C TYR A 22 6.49 7.73 18.96
N PRO A 23 7.58 7.16 19.53
CA PRO A 23 8.92 7.16 18.92
C PRO A 23 9.00 6.54 17.51
N ILE A 24 8.05 5.68 17.14
CA ILE A 24 8.01 5.07 15.80
C ILE A 24 7.70 6.08 14.71
N PHE A 25 6.98 7.17 15.02
CA PHE A 25 6.73 8.24 14.07
C PHE A 25 7.97 9.13 13.88
N LYS A 26 8.97 9.09 14.78
CA LYS A 26 10.28 9.73 14.54
C LYS A 26 11.15 8.98 13.51
N LYS A 27 10.77 7.76 13.12
CA LYS A 27 11.54 6.93 12.17
C LYS A 27 11.24 7.25 10.71
N VAL A 28 10.07 7.83 10.44
CA VAL A 28 9.60 8.15 9.09
C VAL A 28 8.92 9.49 9.17
N LYS A 29 9.39 10.47 8.39
CA LYS A 29 8.69 11.74 8.26
C LYS A 29 7.39 11.49 7.51
N LEU A 30 6.26 11.66 8.17
CA LEU A 30 4.93 11.42 7.59
C LEU A 30 4.39 12.71 7.02
N GLY A 31 3.81 12.62 5.83
CA GLY A 31 3.11 13.73 5.19
C GLY A 31 1.63 13.42 5.01
N ASP A 32 1.07 13.97 3.93
CA ASP A 32 -0.36 14.06 3.71
C ASP A 32 -0.91 12.92 2.85
N CYS A 33 -2.22 12.91 2.76
CA CYS A 33 -3.00 12.04 1.90
C CYS A 33 -3.58 12.86 0.76
N TYR A 34 -3.07 12.69 -0.46
CA TYR A 34 -3.52 13.44 -1.62
C TYR A 34 -4.55 12.64 -2.44
N ILE A 35 -5.59 13.30 -2.91
CA ILE A 35 -6.43 12.84 -4.01
C ILE A 35 -5.56 12.80 -5.26
N PHE A 36 -5.59 11.70 -6.01
CA PHE A 36 -4.76 11.59 -7.22
C PHE A 36 -5.06 12.70 -8.23
N ASN A 37 -3.98 13.28 -8.77
CA ASN A 37 -4.01 14.34 -9.76
C ASN A 37 -3.07 13.96 -10.91
N GLU A 38 -3.60 13.92 -12.15
CA GLU A 38 -2.88 13.48 -13.35
C GLU A 38 -1.62 14.30 -13.65
N LYS A 39 -1.56 15.55 -13.17
CA LYS A 39 -0.40 16.42 -13.36
C LYS A 39 0.79 16.01 -12.51
N ASN A 40 0.59 15.13 -11.52
CA ASN A 40 1.57 14.75 -10.50
C ASN A 40 2.17 15.96 -9.75
N ASP A 41 1.48 17.10 -9.78
CA ASP A 41 1.80 18.35 -9.11
C ASP A 41 0.73 18.58 -8.05
N TYR A 42 1.05 18.20 -6.82
CA TYR A 42 0.11 18.13 -5.71
C TYR A 42 0.26 19.37 -4.84
N THR A 43 -0.88 19.98 -4.52
CA THR A 43 -1.00 21.18 -3.70
C THR A 43 -1.85 20.90 -2.46
N ASP A 44 -1.94 21.87 -1.57
CA ASP A 44 -2.79 21.77 -0.37
C ASP A 44 -4.28 21.55 -0.72
N GLU A 45 -4.72 21.99 -1.90
CA GLU A 45 -6.09 21.78 -2.40
C GLU A 45 -6.37 20.31 -2.76
N ASP A 46 -5.33 19.53 -3.03
CA ASP A 46 -5.45 18.11 -3.38
C ASP A 46 -5.47 17.21 -2.12
N ILE A 47 -5.35 17.76 -0.91
CA ILE A 47 -5.33 16.95 0.32
C ILE A 47 -6.74 16.43 0.64
N ALA A 48 -6.84 15.12 0.85
CA ALA A 48 -8.06 14.41 1.19
C ALA A 48 -8.36 14.51 2.69
N TYR A 49 -9.23 15.43 3.09
CA TYR A 49 -9.71 15.53 4.48
C TYR A 49 -11.08 14.85 4.70
N PRO A 50 -11.32 14.29 5.91
CA PRO A 50 -10.32 13.94 6.91
C PRO A 50 -9.63 12.59 6.58
N PHE A 51 -8.42 12.41 7.09
CA PHE A 51 -7.66 11.16 6.94
C PHE A 51 -6.97 10.75 8.23
N PHE A 52 -6.71 9.46 8.39
CA PHE A 52 -5.94 8.92 9.50
C PHE A 52 -4.51 8.63 9.09
N ILE A 53 -3.57 8.93 9.98
CA ILE A 53 -2.24 8.35 9.96
C ILE A 53 -2.16 7.33 11.08
N SER A 54 -1.64 6.14 10.79
CA SER A 54 -1.47 5.09 11.79
C SER A 54 -0.26 4.20 11.51
N PHE A 55 0.23 3.56 12.58
CA PHE A 55 1.25 2.51 12.52
C PHE A 55 0.78 1.28 13.28
N ASP A 56 0.78 0.14 12.60
CA ASP A 56 0.50 -1.15 13.20
C ASP A 56 1.80 -1.88 13.55
N LYS A 57 2.01 -2.16 14.84
CA LYS A 57 3.23 -2.81 15.34
C LYS A 57 3.29 -4.28 14.98
N ASP A 58 2.14 -4.92 14.82
CA ASP A 58 2.09 -6.37 14.57
C ASP A 58 2.39 -6.66 13.10
N THR A 59 2.01 -5.75 12.20
CA THR A 59 2.27 -5.85 10.76
C THR A 59 3.38 -4.93 10.26
N LEU A 60 3.96 -4.10 11.14
CA LEU A 60 4.97 -3.08 10.85
C LEU A 60 4.59 -2.09 9.75
N ASN A 61 3.29 -1.93 9.48
CA ASN A 61 2.81 -1.12 8.37
C ASN A 61 2.36 0.27 8.81
N TYR A 62 2.67 1.25 7.96
CA TYR A 62 2.05 2.56 8.01
C TYR A 62 0.75 2.54 7.21
N HIS A 63 -0.25 3.26 7.69
CA HIS A 63 -1.46 3.53 6.95
C HIS A 63 -1.76 5.03 7.00
N ILE A 64 -1.90 5.65 5.84
CA ILE A 64 -2.31 7.05 5.69
C ILE A 64 -3.59 7.03 4.85
N VAL A 65 -4.75 6.90 5.46
CA VAL A 65 -5.99 6.44 4.81
C VAL A 65 -7.11 7.46 5.03
N PRO A 66 -7.97 7.75 4.04
CA PRO A 66 -9.10 8.64 4.25
C PRO A 66 -10.09 7.99 5.21
N GLU A 67 -10.85 8.78 5.95
CA GLU A 67 -11.86 8.26 6.88
C GLU A 67 -12.93 7.44 6.15
N THR A 68 -13.30 7.87 4.93
CA THR A 68 -14.26 7.18 4.08
C THR A 68 -13.71 7.01 2.67
N ARG A 69 -14.14 5.95 1.98
CA ARG A 69 -13.68 5.63 0.63
C ARG A 69 -14.72 4.85 -0.17
N ALA A 70 -14.97 5.26 -1.40
CA ALA A 70 -15.96 4.66 -2.30
C ALA A 70 -15.31 4.13 -3.61
N ILE A 71 -14.79 2.90 -3.58
CA ILE A 71 -14.14 2.25 -4.74
C ILE A 71 -14.58 0.78 -4.94
N GLU A 72 -15.59 0.34 -4.22
CA GLU A 72 -16.03 -1.05 -4.12
C GLU A 72 -16.43 -1.64 -5.48
N GLU A 73 -17.07 -0.84 -6.34
CA GLU A 73 -17.46 -1.28 -7.69
C GLU A 73 -16.23 -1.54 -8.56
N TYR A 74 -15.28 -0.61 -8.58
CA TYR A 74 -14.05 -0.73 -9.35
C TYR A 74 -13.21 -1.94 -8.90
N MET A 75 -13.05 -2.14 -7.59
CA MET A 75 -12.42 -3.34 -7.02
C MET A 75 -13.12 -4.62 -7.47
N THR A 76 -14.45 -4.61 -7.52
CA THR A 76 -15.25 -5.75 -7.95
C THR A 76 -15.01 -6.07 -9.43
N ASN A 77 -14.87 -5.05 -10.27
CA ASN A 77 -14.57 -5.20 -11.70
C ASN A 77 -13.15 -5.78 -11.92
N ILE A 78 -12.13 -5.24 -11.26
CA ILE A 78 -10.77 -5.81 -11.29
C ILE A 78 -10.80 -7.28 -10.84
N ARG A 79 -11.50 -7.62 -9.74
CA ARG A 79 -11.60 -9.00 -9.27
C ARG A 79 -12.19 -9.94 -10.32
N LYS A 80 -13.26 -9.53 -11.02
CA LYS A 80 -13.87 -10.32 -12.10
C LYS A 80 -12.87 -10.58 -13.22
N ASN A 81 -12.15 -9.54 -13.65
CA ASN A 81 -11.13 -9.67 -14.69
C ASN A 81 -9.98 -10.57 -14.25
N LEU A 82 -9.49 -10.42 -13.02
CA LEU A 82 -8.45 -11.29 -12.46
C LEU A 82 -8.88 -12.76 -12.42
N LYS A 83 -10.13 -13.07 -12.07
CA LYS A 83 -10.65 -14.46 -12.11
C LYS A 83 -10.63 -15.02 -13.53
N SER A 84 -11.18 -14.26 -14.49
CA SER A 84 -11.25 -14.66 -15.90
C SER A 84 -9.85 -14.90 -16.49
N ILE A 85 -8.91 -13.99 -16.24
CA ILE A 85 -7.52 -14.11 -16.71
C ILE A 85 -6.80 -15.28 -16.02
N LYS A 86 -6.99 -15.45 -14.70
CA LYS A 86 -6.39 -16.54 -13.94
C LYS A 86 -6.80 -17.91 -14.50
N GLU A 87 -8.11 -18.11 -14.74
CA GLU A 87 -8.67 -19.36 -15.26
C GLU A 87 -8.23 -19.65 -16.71
N SER A 88 -8.03 -18.62 -17.51
CA SER A 88 -7.64 -18.78 -18.93
C SER A 88 -6.14 -18.82 -19.19
N ARG A 89 -5.30 -18.22 -18.32
CA ARG A 89 -3.88 -17.97 -18.60
C ARG A 89 -2.91 -18.48 -17.53
N THR A 90 -3.37 -19.02 -16.39
CA THR A 90 -2.46 -19.42 -15.30
C THR A 90 -2.88 -20.75 -14.66
N ASN A 91 -1.90 -21.60 -14.34
CA ASN A 91 -2.13 -22.85 -13.59
C ASN A 91 -1.96 -22.66 -12.07
N TRP A 92 -2.22 -21.47 -11.54
CA TRP A 92 -1.99 -21.17 -10.12
C TRP A 92 -3.16 -21.64 -9.25
N ASN A 93 -2.86 -22.38 -8.19
CA ASN A 93 -3.86 -22.77 -7.17
C ASN A 93 -4.17 -21.67 -6.14
N GLY A 94 -3.88 -20.39 -6.46
CA GLY A 94 -4.10 -19.26 -5.55
C GLY A 94 -5.56 -18.85 -5.40
N LYS A 95 -5.94 -18.35 -4.21
CA LYS A 95 -7.27 -17.77 -3.94
C LYS A 95 -7.21 -16.25 -4.14
N ILE A 96 -8.16 -15.70 -4.90
CA ILE A 96 -8.33 -14.24 -5.07
C ILE A 96 -9.30 -13.73 -4.02
N THR A 97 -8.80 -12.89 -3.12
CA THR A 97 -9.56 -12.32 -2.01
C THR A 97 -9.58 -10.79 -2.13
N ILE A 98 -10.76 -10.18 -2.00
CA ILE A 98 -10.86 -8.74 -1.74
C ILE A 98 -10.78 -8.57 -0.22
N ARG A 99 -9.92 -7.67 0.26
CA ARG A 99 -9.83 -7.35 1.68
C ARG A 99 -9.93 -5.82 1.86
N PRO A 100 -10.93 -5.34 2.61
CA PRO A 100 -10.77 -4.09 3.30
C PRO A 100 -9.89 -4.30 4.54
N GLY A 101 -9.30 -3.24 5.07
CA GLY A 101 -8.82 -3.27 6.44
C GLY A 101 -9.97 -3.63 7.38
N LYS A 102 -9.66 -4.41 8.41
CA LYS A 102 -10.67 -5.02 9.27
C LYS A 102 -10.55 -4.47 10.68
N LYS A 103 -11.68 -4.05 11.23
CA LYS A 103 -11.87 -3.86 12.66
C LYS A 103 -11.78 -5.23 13.37
N PRO A 104 -10.96 -5.39 14.42
CA PRO A 104 -10.95 -6.59 15.24
C PRO A 104 -12.33 -6.88 15.83
N ASP A 105 -12.67 -8.16 15.93
CA ASP A 105 -13.97 -8.59 16.43
C ASP A 105 -14.14 -8.22 17.91
N GLY A 106 -15.30 -7.64 18.27
CA GLY A 106 -15.61 -7.23 19.65
C GLY A 106 -14.93 -5.94 20.12
N ALA A 107 -14.26 -5.24 19.22
CA ALA A 107 -13.56 -4.02 19.57
C ALA A 107 -14.51 -2.80 19.45
N ASP A 108 -14.46 -1.85 20.37
CA ASP A 108 -15.21 -0.59 20.27
C ASP A 108 -14.33 0.52 19.67
N GLY A 109 -14.94 1.54 19.07
CA GLY A 109 -14.23 2.71 18.54
C GLY A 109 -13.79 2.65 17.07
N VAL A 110 -12.94 3.62 16.70
CA VAL A 110 -12.44 3.93 15.35
C VAL A 110 -11.25 3.04 14.99
N TYR A 111 -11.23 2.52 13.78
CA TYR A 111 -10.16 1.66 13.25
C TYR A 111 -9.61 2.27 11.98
N PRO A 112 -8.52 3.06 12.09
CA PRO A 112 -7.90 3.79 10.97
C PRO A 112 -7.76 2.93 9.72
N ALA A 113 -7.22 1.72 9.87
CA ALA A 113 -6.97 0.82 8.74
C ALA A 113 -8.23 0.39 7.96
N ASN A 114 -9.47 0.57 8.47
CA ASN A 114 -10.69 0.20 7.75
C ASN A 114 -10.86 0.90 6.39
N GLY A 115 -10.28 2.09 6.25
CA GLY A 115 -10.24 2.83 4.97
C GLY A 115 -9.30 2.21 3.94
N HIS A 116 -8.36 1.35 4.35
CA HIS A 116 -7.44 0.66 3.45
C HIS A 116 -8.20 -0.41 2.65
N LYS A 117 -7.99 -0.43 1.33
CA LYS A 117 -8.68 -1.34 0.40
C LYS A 117 -7.65 -1.97 -0.54
N TYR A 118 -7.72 -3.28 -0.68
CA TYR A 118 -6.81 -4.03 -1.56
C TYR A 118 -7.41 -5.34 -2.07
N ILE A 119 -6.78 -5.87 -3.12
CA ILE A 119 -7.00 -7.24 -3.62
C ILE A 119 -5.75 -8.05 -3.35
N GLU A 120 -5.91 -9.22 -2.73
CA GLU A 120 -4.83 -10.14 -2.44
C GLU A 120 -4.98 -11.43 -3.26
N ILE A 121 -3.87 -11.89 -3.83
CA ILE A 121 -3.70 -13.22 -4.41
C ILE A 121 -2.52 -13.89 -3.73
N VAL A 122 -2.74 -15.06 -3.14
CA VAL A 122 -1.66 -15.85 -2.54
C VAL A 122 -1.26 -16.97 -3.49
N VAL A 123 0.03 -17.05 -3.85
CA VAL A 123 0.60 -18.13 -4.67
C VAL A 123 1.92 -18.56 -4.06
N ASN A 124 2.13 -19.86 -3.85
CA ASN A 124 3.39 -20.42 -3.32
C ASN A 124 3.91 -19.74 -2.05
N GLN A 125 3.02 -19.42 -1.09
CA GLN A 125 3.33 -18.72 0.17
C GLN A 125 3.83 -17.27 0.00
N ILE A 126 3.64 -16.68 -1.18
CA ILE A 126 3.85 -15.26 -1.44
C ILE A 126 2.49 -14.59 -1.52
N SER A 127 2.31 -13.51 -0.76
CA SER A 127 1.16 -12.63 -0.87
C SER A 127 1.46 -11.59 -1.95
N PHE A 128 0.60 -11.51 -2.95
CA PHE A 128 0.59 -10.47 -3.97
C PHE A 128 -0.59 -9.56 -3.72
N ILE A 129 -0.33 -8.28 -3.52
CA ILE A 129 -1.34 -7.28 -3.20
C ILE A 129 -1.41 -6.26 -4.32
N LEU A 130 -2.62 -5.96 -4.75
CA LEU A 130 -2.97 -4.78 -5.53
C LEU A 130 -3.64 -3.81 -4.56
N GLU A 131 -2.91 -2.76 -4.20
CA GLU A 131 -3.39 -1.70 -3.32
C GLU A 131 -3.98 -0.57 -4.15
N PHE A 132 -5.08 -0.01 -3.67
CA PHE A 132 -5.70 1.18 -4.26
C PHE A 132 -5.15 2.45 -3.63
N GLN A 133 -4.12 2.34 -2.81
CA GLN A 133 -3.50 3.46 -2.16
C GLN A 133 -2.01 3.30 -2.35
N THR A 134 -1.36 4.35 -2.85
CA THR A 134 0.08 4.32 -3.04
C THR A 134 0.72 5.11 -1.92
N LEU A 135 1.45 4.42 -1.04
CA LEU A 135 2.40 5.05 -0.15
C LEU A 135 3.74 5.19 -0.89
N CYS A 136 4.26 6.41 -1.00
CA CYS A 136 5.57 6.65 -1.58
C CYS A 136 6.28 7.88 -1.01
N PHE A 137 7.61 7.86 -1.07
CA PHE A 137 8.45 8.93 -0.54
C PHE A 137 8.60 10.09 -1.53
N ASP A 138 8.25 11.31 -1.11
CA ASP A 138 8.60 12.55 -1.80
C ASP A 138 9.71 13.26 -1.01
N GLY A 139 10.94 13.14 -1.50
CA GLY A 139 12.13 13.38 -0.68
C GLY A 139 12.15 12.43 0.53
N ASP A 140 12.24 12.99 1.73
CA ASP A 140 12.26 12.20 2.98
C ASP A 140 10.86 11.96 3.57
N THR A 141 9.81 12.49 2.94
CA THR A 141 8.43 12.46 3.47
C THR A 141 7.63 11.33 2.84
N LEU A 142 7.07 10.44 3.65
CA LEU A 142 6.15 9.40 3.21
C LEU A 142 4.73 9.99 3.05
N ASN A 143 4.26 10.06 1.81
CA ASN A 143 2.92 10.54 1.48
C ASN A 143 2.02 9.41 1.00
N CYS A 144 0.72 9.66 1.03
CA CYS A 144 -0.29 8.82 0.39
C CYS A 144 -0.85 9.48 -0.85
N TYR A 145 -1.06 8.68 -1.89
CA TYR A 145 -1.76 9.06 -3.11
C TYR A 145 -2.94 8.12 -3.28
N LEU A 146 -4.15 8.66 -3.07
CA LEU A 146 -5.40 7.91 -3.17
C LEU A 146 -5.70 7.55 -4.59
N ASP A 147 -6.33 6.40 -4.78
CA ASP A 147 -6.75 5.86 -6.06
C ASP A 147 -5.61 5.53 -7.03
N LYS A 148 -4.36 5.93 -6.77
CA LYS A 148 -3.17 5.43 -7.43
C LYS A 148 -2.91 3.98 -7.03
N ILE A 149 -2.66 3.12 -8.02
CA ILE A 149 -2.51 1.69 -7.81
C ILE A 149 -1.05 1.33 -7.54
N GLN A 150 -0.82 0.55 -6.50
CA GLN A 150 0.47 -0.02 -6.13
C GLN A 150 0.40 -1.54 -6.15
N PHE A 151 1.40 -2.21 -6.70
CA PHE A 151 1.55 -3.65 -6.60
C PHE A 151 2.60 -4.00 -5.56
N VAL A 152 2.32 -5.00 -4.74
CA VAL A 152 3.18 -5.43 -3.65
C VAL A 152 3.31 -6.95 -3.68
N ALA A 153 4.50 -7.47 -3.35
CA ALA A 153 4.73 -8.89 -3.13
C ALA A 153 5.62 -9.10 -1.90
N TYR A 154 5.24 -10.01 -1.01
CA TYR A 154 6.07 -10.43 0.13
C TYR A 154 5.68 -11.81 0.68
N PRO A 155 6.54 -12.51 1.45
CA PRO A 155 6.22 -13.80 2.03
C PRO A 155 5.05 -13.73 3.04
N CYS A 156 4.08 -14.64 2.96
CA CYS A 156 2.85 -14.58 3.79
C CYS A 156 3.07 -14.64 5.31
N LEU A 157 4.20 -15.20 5.76
CA LEU A 157 4.54 -15.31 7.18
C LEU A 157 5.36 -14.13 7.69
N GLU A 158 5.59 -13.14 6.84
CA GLU A 158 6.37 -11.97 7.13
C GLU A 158 5.57 -10.70 6.86
N THR A 159 6.12 -9.56 7.29
CA THR A 159 5.55 -8.23 7.11
C THR A 159 6.21 -7.52 5.95
N LEU A 160 5.52 -6.56 5.31
CA LEU A 160 6.09 -5.78 4.21
C LEU A 160 7.33 -5.02 4.69
N ASN A 161 7.18 -4.13 5.67
CA ASN A 161 8.30 -3.52 6.37
C ASN A 161 8.89 -4.49 7.38
N TYR A 162 10.19 -4.41 7.68
CA TYR A 162 10.86 -5.39 8.54
C TYR A 162 12.02 -4.78 9.32
N PHE A 163 12.38 -5.41 10.44
CA PHE A 163 13.64 -5.11 11.11
C PHE A 163 14.76 -5.98 10.53
N SER A 164 15.89 -5.37 10.21
CA SER A 164 17.13 -6.08 9.93
C SER A 164 17.71 -6.73 11.18
N LEU A 165 18.73 -7.57 11.00
CA LEU A 165 19.41 -8.27 12.10
C LEU A 165 20.08 -7.31 13.11
N ASN A 166 20.48 -6.11 12.68
CA ASN A 166 21.04 -5.08 13.55
C ASN A 166 19.96 -4.19 14.21
N GLY A 167 18.68 -4.46 13.96
CA GLY A 167 17.56 -3.75 14.59
C GLY A 167 17.10 -2.48 13.89
N ASP A 168 17.56 -2.23 12.65
CA ASP A 168 17.10 -1.10 11.85
C ASP A 168 15.78 -1.44 11.17
N LEU A 169 14.84 -0.49 11.18
CA LEU A 169 13.56 -0.65 10.50
C LEU A 169 13.72 -0.29 9.03
N HIS A 170 13.49 -1.25 8.15
CA HIS A 170 13.46 -1.07 6.70
C HIS A 170 12.04 -0.84 6.22
N ILE A 171 11.84 0.29 5.52
CA ILE A 171 10.57 0.71 4.94
C ILE A 171 10.58 0.45 3.44
N MET A 172 9.61 -0.31 2.96
CA MET A 172 9.61 -0.84 1.59
C MET A 172 8.90 0.05 0.56
N TYR A 173 8.52 1.27 0.90
CA TYR A 173 7.81 2.16 -0.04
C TYR A 173 8.79 2.79 -1.05
N PRO A 174 8.50 2.78 -2.36
CA PRO A 174 9.37 3.42 -3.36
C PRO A 174 9.30 4.95 -3.28
N ASN A 175 10.24 5.62 -3.93
CA ASN A 175 10.19 7.05 -4.15
C ASN A 175 9.07 7.41 -5.15
N LYS A 176 8.58 8.64 -5.04
CA LYS A 176 7.60 9.25 -5.94
C LYS A 176 8.09 9.17 -7.39
N GLY A 177 7.19 8.76 -8.27
CA GLY A 177 7.44 8.55 -9.69
C GLY A 177 6.67 7.34 -10.21
N ASP A 178 6.34 7.39 -11.50
CA ASP A 178 5.52 6.37 -12.14
C ASP A 178 6.39 5.21 -12.61
N GLY A 179 6.06 4.00 -12.17
CA GLY A 179 6.79 2.79 -12.52
C GLY A 179 7.98 2.46 -11.59
N ASN A 180 8.14 3.17 -10.46
CA ASN A 180 9.25 2.96 -9.55
C ASN A 180 9.10 1.69 -8.72
N TYR A 181 10.22 1.02 -8.45
CA TYR A 181 10.30 -0.18 -7.61
C TYR A 181 11.09 0.09 -6.33
N CYS A 182 10.67 -0.56 -5.24
CA CYS A 182 11.48 -0.78 -4.04
C CYS A 182 11.56 -2.29 -3.81
N VAL A 183 12.78 -2.80 -3.72
CA VAL A 183 13.03 -4.24 -3.63
C VAL A 183 14.08 -4.53 -2.57
N GLY A 184 13.85 -5.56 -1.76
CA GLY A 184 14.75 -5.93 -0.68
C GLY A 184 14.18 -7.06 0.16
N ASN A 185 15.04 -7.97 0.62
CA ASN A 185 14.67 -9.09 1.49
C ASN A 185 13.42 -9.87 1.00
N ASN A 186 13.39 -10.28 -0.27
CA ASN A 186 12.26 -10.99 -0.91
C ASN A 186 10.92 -10.22 -0.92
N ARG A 187 10.94 -8.90 -0.76
CA ARG A 187 9.78 -8.01 -0.93
C ARG A 187 9.96 -7.15 -2.16
N VAL A 188 8.84 -6.86 -2.82
CA VAL A 188 8.78 -5.95 -3.96
C VAL A 188 7.60 -5.03 -3.75
N VAL A 189 7.81 -3.73 -3.92
CA VAL A 189 6.75 -2.73 -4.05
C VAL A 189 6.95 -2.01 -5.36
N TYR A 190 5.88 -1.85 -6.13
CA TYR A 190 5.87 -1.24 -7.44
C TYR A 190 4.78 -0.18 -7.52
N ASN A 191 5.19 1.08 -7.63
CA ASN A 191 4.30 2.21 -7.84
C ASN A 191 3.89 2.21 -9.31
N THR A 192 2.68 1.75 -9.61
CA THR A 192 2.24 1.65 -11.00
C THR A 192 1.92 3.03 -11.57
N LYS A 193 1.80 3.10 -12.89
CA LYS A 193 1.22 4.26 -13.60
C LYS A 193 -0.32 4.26 -13.59
N PHE A 194 -0.96 3.26 -12.99
CA PHE A 194 -2.42 3.10 -13.01
C PHE A 194 -3.06 3.81 -11.82
N ASN A 195 -4.34 4.10 -11.99
CA ASN A 195 -5.23 4.70 -10.99
C ASN A 195 -6.65 4.08 -11.08
N CYS A 196 -7.59 4.51 -10.23
CA CYS A 196 -8.98 4.01 -10.27
C CYS A 196 -9.78 4.44 -11.51
N GLU A 197 -9.27 5.33 -12.35
CA GLU A 197 -9.87 5.68 -13.64
C GLU A 197 -9.33 4.82 -14.79
N SER A 198 -8.23 4.09 -14.54
CA SER A 198 -7.63 3.21 -15.51
C SER A 198 -8.56 2.05 -15.84
N ASP A 199 -8.45 1.54 -17.07
CA ASP A 199 -9.23 0.38 -17.49
C ASP A 199 -8.94 -0.84 -16.58
N SER A 200 -10.02 -1.36 -15.97
CA SER A 200 -9.91 -2.42 -14.97
C SER A 200 -9.39 -3.75 -15.51
N GLU A 201 -9.52 -4.01 -16.82
CA GLU A 201 -8.98 -5.20 -17.45
C GLU A 201 -7.46 -5.06 -17.63
N LYS A 202 -7.00 -3.92 -18.13
CA LYS A 202 -5.55 -3.62 -18.25
C LYS A 202 -4.82 -3.67 -16.91
N VAL A 203 -5.44 -3.14 -15.85
CA VAL A 203 -4.87 -3.23 -14.50
C VAL A 203 -4.75 -4.69 -14.06
N ALA A 204 -5.79 -5.49 -14.27
CA ALA A 204 -5.80 -6.91 -13.93
C ALA A 204 -4.74 -7.70 -14.72
N GLU A 205 -4.62 -7.47 -16.03
CA GLU A 205 -3.59 -8.07 -16.88
C GLU A 205 -2.19 -7.70 -16.39
N SER A 206 -1.94 -6.41 -16.10
CA SER A 206 -0.64 -5.96 -15.60
C SER A 206 -0.30 -6.57 -14.24
N PHE A 207 -1.29 -6.75 -13.36
CA PHE A 207 -1.07 -7.38 -12.06
C PHE A 207 -0.74 -8.87 -12.21
N ILE A 208 -1.37 -9.58 -13.14
CA ILE A 208 -1.03 -10.99 -13.44
C ILE A 208 0.39 -11.10 -14.01
N GLU A 209 0.80 -10.20 -14.91
CA GLU A 209 2.17 -10.19 -15.42
C GLU A 209 3.19 -9.90 -14.31
N PHE A 210 2.91 -8.95 -13.41
CA PHE A 210 3.72 -8.71 -12.22
C PHE A 210 3.91 -9.99 -11.39
N ILE A 211 2.82 -10.72 -11.09
CA ILE A 211 2.91 -11.98 -10.34
C ILE A 211 3.74 -13.02 -11.11
N LYS A 212 3.53 -13.16 -12.43
CA LYS A 212 4.30 -14.10 -13.26
C LYS A 212 5.79 -13.79 -13.22
N ASP A 213 6.17 -12.52 -13.31
CA ASP A 213 7.58 -12.15 -13.36
C ASP A 213 8.27 -12.44 -12.02
N ILE A 214 7.61 -12.18 -10.89
CA ILE A 214 8.13 -12.58 -9.58
C ILE A 214 8.23 -14.10 -9.44
N LEU A 215 7.25 -14.86 -9.94
CA LEU A 215 7.27 -16.33 -9.85
C LEU A 215 8.23 -16.99 -10.83
N LYS A 216 8.52 -16.39 -11.99
CA LYS A 216 9.57 -16.88 -12.92
C LYS A 216 10.95 -16.76 -12.29
N ASP A 217 11.15 -15.72 -11.48
CA ASP A 217 12.41 -15.35 -10.86
C ASP A 217 12.69 -16.06 -9.53
N SER A 218 11.85 -16.99 -9.05
CA SER A 218 11.96 -17.60 -7.71
C SER A 218 13.05 -18.70 -7.58
N SER A 219 14.26 -18.43 -8.10
CA SER A 219 15.53 -18.80 -7.45
C SER A 219 16.03 -17.53 -6.76
N PRO A 220 16.45 -17.55 -5.47
CA PRO A 220 16.41 -16.38 -4.61
C PRO A 220 17.24 -15.23 -5.19
N LYS A 221 16.56 -14.26 -5.83
CA LYS A 221 17.17 -12.98 -6.13
C LYS A 221 17.21 -12.22 -4.81
N VAL A 222 18.40 -12.16 -4.23
CA VAL A 222 18.75 -11.05 -3.35
C VAL A 222 18.72 -9.83 -4.26
N TYR A 223 17.56 -9.18 -4.37
CA TYR A 223 17.46 -7.89 -5.00
C TYR A 223 18.15 -6.92 -4.05
N THR A 224 19.44 -6.70 -4.29
CA THR A 224 20.22 -5.68 -3.61
C THR A 224 19.72 -4.31 -4.07
N HIS A 225 19.65 -3.35 -3.14
CA HIS A 225 19.44 -1.95 -3.48
C HIS A 225 20.40 -1.54 -4.60
N ASN A 226 19.92 -0.77 -5.57
CA ASN A 226 20.82 0.03 -6.38
C ASN A 226 21.40 1.09 -5.42
N ASP A 227 22.70 1.00 -5.16
CA ASP A 227 23.50 2.04 -4.52
C ASP A 227 23.42 3.38 -5.29
#